data_AF-A8TJB4-F1
#
_entry.id   AF-A8TJB4-F1
#
_cell.length_a   1.000
_cell.length_b   1.000
_cell.length_c   1.000
_cell.angle_alpha   90.00
_cell.angle_beta   90.00
_cell.angle_gamma   90.00
#
_symmetry.space_group_name_H-M   'P 1'
#
loop_
_entity.id
_entity.type
_entity.pdbx_description
1 polymer ?
#
loop_
_entity_poly.entity_id
_entity_poly.type
_entity_poly.pdbx_seq_one_letter_code
_entity_poly.pdbx_strand_id
1 'polypeptide(L)'
;MELVGDPVRYRARVYGTAVVALRGLDLTGRFLDDPDALPAALRPAFLATYAEATSARQPITHLVTYRRPPDMAEEWQHNRVIMPFTRGGVGSVGILLVAIIPVDFNRDDASA
;
A
#
# COMPACT_ATOMS: atom_id res chain seq x y z
N MET A 1 -5.30 3.01 5.72
CA MET A 1 -5.77 3.95 4.69
C MET A 1 -7.17 4.42 5.04
N GLU A 2 -7.49 5.68 4.80
CA GLU A 2 -8.83 6.26 4.97
C GLU A 2 -9.31 6.79 3.62
N LEU A 3 -10.61 6.63 3.36
CA LEU A 3 -11.29 7.18 2.19
C LEU A 3 -11.89 8.53 2.56
N VAL A 4 -11.64 9.56 1.75
CA VAL A 4 -12.05 10.94 2.03
C VAL A 4 -12.71 11.57 0.81
N GLY A 5 -13.90 12.14 1.00
CA GLY A 5 -14.60 12.98 0.02
C GLY A 5 -15.26 12.22 -1.13
N ASP A 6 -15.80 13.00 -2.07
CA ASP A 6 -16.33 12.58 -3.36
C ASP A 6 -15.86 13.61 -4.42
N PRO A 7 -14.98 13.26 -5.38
CA PRO A 7 -14.45 11.92 -5.64
C PRO A 7 -13.55 11.40 -4.51
N VAL A 8 -13.53 10.07 -4.34
CA VAL A 8 -12.79 9.40 -3.26
C VAL A 8 -11.29 9.63 -3.41
N ARG A 9 -10.67 10.10 -2.32
CA ARG A 9 -9.22 10.19 -2.16
C ARG A 9 -8.74 9.27 -1.04
N TYR A 10 -7.51 8.76 -1.15
CA TYR A 10 -6.92 7.81 -0.20
C TYR A 10 -5.85 8.49 0.65
N ARG A 11 -6.10 8.59 1.96
CA ARG A 11 -5.17 9.16 2.94
C ARG A 11 -4.51 8.08 3.79
N ALA A 12 -3.19 8.07 3.86
CA ALA A 12 -2.47 7.16 4.73
C ALA A 12 -2.52 7.65 6.18
N ARG A 13 -3.46 7.15 6.99
CA ARG A 13 -3.57 7.53 8.42
C ARG A 13 -2.35 7.14 9.25
N VAL A 14 -1.81 5.95 9.01
CA VAL A 14 -0.63 5.39 9.65
C VAL A 14 0.16 4.68 8.56
N TYR A 15 1.46 4.95 8.51
CA TYR A 15 2.41 4.24 7.67
C TYR A 15 3.43 3.54 8.56
N GLY A 16 3.51 2.21 8.47
CA GLY A 16 4.31 1.41 9.40
C GLY A 16 5.81 1.73 9.28
N THR A 17 6.51 1.82 10.41
CA THR A 17 7.96 2.14 10.45
C THR A 17 8.81 1.14 9.66
N ALA A 18 8.48 -0.15 9.68
CA ALA A 18 9.15 -1.16 8.85
C ALA A 18 8.94 -0.90 7.34
N VAL A 19 7.77 -0.39 6.94
CA VAL A 19 7.49 -0.01 5.56
C VAL A 19 8.24 1.26 5.18
N VAL A 20 8.38 2.22 6.10
CA VAL A 20 9.21 3.42 5.92
C VAL A 20 10.67 3.01 5.70
N ALA A 21 11.21 2.13 6.55
CA ALA A 21 12.58 1.63 6.40
C ALA A 21 12.80 0.95 5.04
N LEU A 22 11.82 0.18 4.57
CA LEU A 22 11.86 -0.50 3.27
C LEU A 22 11.79 0.47 2.09
N ARG A 23 10.92 1.50 2.15
CA ARG A 23 10.60 2.36 1.00
C ARG A 23 11.32 3.71 1.00
N GLY A 24 11.95 4.08 2.11
CA GLY A 24 12.62 5.38 2.29
C GLY A 24 11.66 6.58 2.35
N LEU A 25 10.36 6.35 2.58
CA LEU A 25 9.32 7.38 2.54
C LEU A 25 8.27 7.11 3.62
N ASP A 26 7.90 8.17 4.33
CA ASP A 26 6.72 8.19 5.20
C ASP A 26 5.55 8.89 4.51
N LEU A 27 4.42 8.17 4.44
CA LEU A 27 3.17 8.66 3.86
C LEU A 27 2.14 9.07 4.92
N THR A 28 2.47 8.98 6.20
CA THR A 28 1.56 9.30 7.30
C THR A 28 0.98 10.71 7.13
N GLY A 29 -0.35 10.80 7.15
CA GLY A 29 -1.12 12.03 6.94
C GLY A 29 -1.31 12.45 5.49
N ARG A 30 -0.58 11.88 4.53
CA ARG A 30 -0.56 12.31 3.13
C ARG A 30 -1.62 11.63 2.29
N PHE A 31 -2.07 12.30 1.23
CA PHE A 31 -2.88 11.66 0.21
C PHE A 31 -1.99 11.02 -0.84
N LEU A 32 -2.40 9.84 -1.33
CA LEU A 32 -1.59 9.09 -2.30
C LEU A 32 -1.62 9.68 -3.71
N ASP A 33 -2.60 10.55 -4.00
CA ASP A 33 -2.70 11.28 -5.24
C ASP A 33 -1.84 12.55 -5.26
N ASP A 34 -1.31 12.99 -4.11
CA ASP A 34 -0.45 14.17 -4.01
C ASP A 34 0.82 14.01 -4.89
N PRO A 35 1.28 15.08 -5.56
CA PRO A 35 2.43 15.06 -6.48
C PRO A 35 3.69 14.40 -5.94
N ASP A 36 3.97 14.58 -4.65
CA ASP A 36 5.22 14.12 -4.03
C ASP A 36 5.01 12.90 -3.12
N ALA A 37 3.84 12.25 -3.17
CA ALA A 37 3.54 11.08 -2.34
C ALA A 37 3.98 9.78 -3.02
N LEU A 38 3.70 9.62 -4.32
CA LEU A 38 4.10 8.44 -5.07
C LEU A 38 4.78 8.86 -6.37
N PRO A 39 5.81 8.13 -6.83
CA PRO A 39 6.36 8.32 -8.18
C PRO A 39 5.24 8.33 -9.22
N ALA A 40 5.24 9.33 -10.10
CA ALA A 40 4.15 9.55 -11.06
C ALA A 40 3.83 8.32 -11.91
N ALA A 41 4.86 7.55 -12.30
CA ALA A 41 4.73 6.33 -13.08
C ALA A 41 4.01 5.19 -12.32
N LEU A 42 4.14 5.12 -10.99
CA LEU A 42 3.56 4.05 -10.17
C LEU A 42 2.19 4.42 -9.61
N ARG A 43 1.91 5.71 -9.45
CA ARG A 43 0.71 6.23 -8.79
C ARG A 43 -0.60 5.66 -9.37
N PRO A 44 -0.84 5.61 -10.70
CA PRO A 44 -2.08 5.07 -11.24
C PRO A 44 -2.32 3.61 -10.85
N ALA A 45 -1.28 2.77 -10.92
CA ALA A 45 -1.39 1.35 -10.57
C ALA A 45 -1.69 1.16 -9.07
N PHE A 46 -1.05 1.93 -8.20
CA PHE A 46 -1.35 1.90 -6.76
C PHE A 46 -2.80 2.32 -6.47
N LEU A 47 -3.25 3.44 -7.04
CA LEU A 47 -4.61 3.93 -6.86
C LEU A 47 -5.66 2.94 -7.38
N ALA A 48 -5.40 2.26 -8.49
CA ALA A 48 -6.27 1.23 -9.04
C ALA A 48 -6.50 0.07 -8.03
N THR A 49 -5.45 -0.40 -7.34
CA THR A 49 -5.61 -1.46 -6.32
C THR A 49 -6.51 -1.05 -5.16
N TYR A 50 -6.47 0.23 -4.74
CA TYR A 50 -7.35 0.70 -3.68
C TYR A 50 -8.79 0.89 -4.16
N ALA A 51 -8.98 1.35 -5.40
CA ALA A 51 -10.30 1.46 -6.03
C ALA A 51 -10.95 0.09 -6.19
N GLU A 52 -10.19 -0.93 -6.60
CA GLU A 52 -10.64 -2.31 -6.70
C GLU A 52 -11.14 -2.83 -5.35
N ALA A 53 -10.32 -2.75 -4.29
CA ALA A 53 -10.70 -3.22 -2.95
C ALA A 53 -11.94 -2.49 -2.41
N THR A 54 -12.04 -1.19 -2.69
CA THR A 54 -13.17 -0.36 -2.27
C THR A 54 -14.46 -0.77 -2.98
N SER A 55 -14.41 -0.98 -4.29
CA SER A 55 -15.56 -1.36 -5.11
C SER A 55 -16.02 -2.79 -4.82
N ALA A 56 -15.08 -3.72 -4.78
CA ALA A 56 -15.35 -5.14 -4.60
C ALA A 56 -15.83 -5.49 -3.18
N ARG A 57 -15.50 -4.64 -2.18
CA ARG A 57 -15.89 -4.84 -0.77
C ARG A 57 -15.44 -6.19 -0.20
N GLN A 58 -14.34 -6.72 -0.71
CA GLN A 58 -13.72 -7.96 -0.28
C GLN A 58 -12.21 -7.75 -0.13
N PRO A 59 -11.53 -8.56 0.71
CA PRO A 59 -10.07 -8.57 0.73
C PRO A 59 -9.51 -8.91 -0.65
N ILE A 60 -8.50 -8.17 -1.08
CA ILE A 60 -7.76 -8.46 -2.31
C ILE A 60 -6.27 -8.59 -2.01
N THR A 61 -5.59 -9.39 -2.82
CA THR A 61 -4.13 -9.59 -2.73
C THR A 61 -3.51 -9.33 -4.08
N HIS A 62 -2.41 -8.56 -4.08
CA HIS A 62 -1.59 -8.30 -5.25
C HIS A 62 -0.15 -8.66 -4.95
N LEU A 63 0.47 -9.49 -5.80
CA LEU A 63 1.93 -9.67 -5.79
C LEU A 63 2.56 -8.44 -6.44
N VAL A 64 3.44 -7.75 -5.71
CA VAL A 64 4.11 -6.54 -6.20
C VAL A 64 5.61 -6.74 -6.15
N THR A 65 6.21 -6.54 -7.32
CA THR A 65 7.65 -6.37 -7.47
C THR A 65 8.01 -4.92 -7.20
N TYR A 66 8.93 -4.69 -6.25
CA TYR A 66 9.52 -3.38 -6.02
C TYR A 66 11.01 -3.43 -6.39
N ARG A 67 11.49 -2.36 -7.01
CA ARG A 67 12.90 -2.13 -7.32
C ARG A 67 13.34 -0.85 -6.62
N ARG A 68 14.40 -0.91 -5.81
CA ARG A 68 14.96 0.30 -5.19
C ARG A 68 15.57 1.20 -6.26
N PRO A 69 15.16 2.48 -6.35
CA PRO A 69 15.94 3.47 -7.08
C PRO A 69 17.13 3.93 -6.22
N PRO A 70 18.29 4.29 -6.81
CA PRO A 70 18.59 4.43 -8.23
C PRO A 70 19.25 3.21 -8.89
N ASP A 71 19.68 2.21 -8.11
CA ASP A 71 20.56 1.13 -8.52
C ASP A 71 19.85 -0.07 -9.15
N MET A 72 18.52 -0.23 -8.99
CA MET A 72 17.69 -1.32 -9.55
C MET A 72 18.21 -2.76 -9.33
N ALA A 73 19.32 -2.95 -8.62
CA ALA A 73 19.99 -4.24 -8.45
C ALA A 73 19.22 -5.15 -7.49
N GLU A 74 18.48 -4.55 -6.55
CA GLU A 74 17.64 -5.27 -5.61
C GLU A 74 16.18 -5.19 -6.05
N GLU A 75 15.70 -6.33 -6.57
CA GLU A 75 14.29 -6.60 -6.81
C GLU A 75 13.76 -7.44 -5.64
N TRP A 76 12.72 -6.97 -4.96
CA TRP A 76 12.04 -7.77 -3.95
C TRP A 76 10.55 -7.85 -4.22
N GLN A 77 10.00 -9.03 -3.96
CA GLN A 77 8.59 -9.31 -4.09
C GLN A 77 7.90 -9.24 -2.74
N HIS A 78 6.73 -8.61 -2.71
CA HIS A 78 5.86 -8.64 -1.56
C HIS A 78 4.40 -8.81 -1.98
N ASN A 79 3.66 -9.55 -1.18
CA ASN A 79 2.21 -9.54 -1.23
C ASN A 79 1.70 -8.27 -0.57
N ARG A 80 0.86 -7.54 -1.28
CA ARG A 80 0.02 -6.49 -0.71
C ARG A 80 -1.35 -7.07 -0.44
N VAL A 81 -1.73 -7.15 0.83
CA VAL A 81 -3.08 -7.55 1.23
C VAL A 81 -3.85 -6.29 1.59
N ILE A 82 -4.96 -6.02 0.89
CA ILE A 82 -5.80 -4.84 1.09
C ILE A 82 -7.15 -5.32 1.60
N MET A 83 -7.46 -4.96 2.84
CA MET A 83 -8.69 -5.36 3.53
C MET A 83 -9.62 -4.16 3.71
N PRO A 84 -10.82 -4.16 3.10
CA PRO A 84 -11.79 -3.11 3.29
C PRO A 84 -12.59 -3.27 4.58
N PHE A 85 -12.80 -2.16 5.29
CA PHE A 85 -13.61 -2.09 6.51
C PHE A 85 -14.67 -1.01 6.35
N THR A 86 -15.87 -1.30 6.87
CA THR A 86 -16.94 -0.32 6.97
C THR A 86 -16.66 0.69 8.09
N ARG A 87 -17.07 1.94 7.88
CA ARG A 87 -17.01 2.98 8.90
C ARG A 87 -18.31 3.77 8.89
N GLY A 88 -19.06 3.72 9.99
CA GLY A 88 -20.25 4.57 10.17
C GLY A 88 -21.58 4.01 9.62
N GLY A 89 -21.73 2.69 9.48
CA GLY A 89 -22.98 2.05 9.04
C GLY A 89 -22.76 0.90 8.06
N VAL A 90 -23.85 0.24 7.67
CA VAL A 90 -23.83 -0.87 6.70
C VAL A 90 -23.64 -0.31 5.29
N GLY A 91 -22.67 -0.83 4.54
CA GLY A 91 -22.62 -0.71 3.09
C GLY A 91 -21.52 0.18 2.48
N SER A 92 -20.92 1.10 3.25
CA SER A 92 -19.81 1.95 2.77
C SER A 92 -18.47 1.57 3.37
N VAL A 93 -17.46 1.34 2.50
CA VAL A 93 -16.07 1.19 2.92
C VAL A 93 -15.55 2.56 3.30
N GLY A 94 -15.00 2.69 4.51
CA GLY A 94 -14.41 3.96 4.98
C GLY A 94 -12.93 3.85 5.34
N ILE A 95 -12.44 2.62 5.51
CA ILE A 95 -11.06 2.32 5.90
C ILE A 95 -10.57 1.14 5.07
N LEU A 96 -9.31 1.20 4.63
CA LEU A 96 -8.58 0.03 4.15
C LEU A 96 -7.39 -0.24 5.07
N LEU A 97 -7.24 -1.47 5.54
CA LEU A 97 -5.98 -1.95 6.10
C LEU A 97 -5.12 -2.48 4.95
N VAL A 98 -3.85 -2.07 4.90
CA VAL A 98 -2.92 -2.47 3.86
C VAL A 98 -1.74 -3.12 4.54
N ALA A 99 -1.59 -4.42 4.35
CA ALA A 99 -0.43 -5.16 4.84
C ALA A 99 0.55 -5.41 3.68
N ILE A 100 1.84 -5.30 3.99
CA ILE A 100 2.93 -5.66 3.10
C ILE A 100 3.60 -6.89 3.70
N ILE A 101 3.53 -7.99 2.99
CA ILE A 101 4.02 -9.30 3.43
C ILE A 101 5.11 -9.72 2.45
N PRO A 102 6.38 -9.80 2.85
CA PRO A 102 7.44 -10.26 1.96
C PRO A 102 7.17 -11.69 1.49
N VAL A 103 7.52 -12.00 0.24
CA VAL A 103 7.32 -13.33 -0.35
C VAL A 103 8.48 -14.27 0.00
N ASP A 104 9.67 -13.72 0.22
CA ASP A 104 10.88 -14.46 0.59
C ASP A 104 11.27 -14.17 2.04
N PHE A 105 10.88 -15.06 2.97
CA PHE A 105 11.34 -15.04 4.36
C PHE A 105 12.42 -16.08 4.64
N ASN A 106 13.09 -16.59 3.61
CA ASN A 106 14.02 -17.69 3.76
C ASN A 106 15.23 -17.56 2.81
N ARG A 107 16.26 -16.86 3.28
CA ARG A 107 17.67 -17.08 2.91
C ARG A 107 18.57 -16.27 3.86
N ASP A 108 19.06 -17.00 4.88
CA ASP A 108 20.36 -16.82 5.53
C ASP A 108 20.62 -15.65 6.50
N ASP A 109 19.76 -15.45 7.51
CA ASP A 109 20.20 -14.93 8.83
C ASP A 109 20.41 -16.07 9.87
N ALA A 110 20.31 -17.33 9.42
CA ALA A 110 20.81 -18.50 10.14
C ALA A 110 22.17 -18.91 9.55
N SER A 111 23.16 -18.04 9.66
CA SER A 111 24.56 -18.40 9.52
C SER A 111 25.37 -17.55 10.50
N ALA A 112 26.19 -18.27 11.25
CA ALA A 112 26.98 -17.88 12.41
C ALA A 112 27.85 -16.63 12.26
#